data_AF-A0A4S4M1M0-F1
#
_entry.id   AF-A0A4S4M1M0-F1
#
_cell.length_a   1.000
_cell.length_b   1.000
_cell.length_c   1.000
_cell.angle_alpha   90.00
_cell.angle_beta   90.00
_cell.angle_gamma   90.00
#
_symmetry.space_group_name_H-M   'P 1'
#
loop_
_entity.id
_entity.type
_entity.pdbx_description
1 polymer ?
#
loop_
_entity_poly.entity_id
_entity_poly.type
_entity_poly.pdbx_seq_one_letter_code
_entity_poly.pdbx_strand_id
1 'polypeptide(L)'
;MPGRCPPTQKNEALVNKTIFMNWFAENFVQTDPDSCSESIFLYPQSSGTTNYRNQYGPAPTPPFGFSAGRIAVLAQTPDMVVPIGELAYNSTVTNTTEYLPVTLSFIAAKNCDLVLFDLFAALQDAGIIQPVKVGPRMYGTESP
;
A
#
# COMPACT_ATOMS: atom_id res chain seq x y z
N MET A 1 -16.84 -24.32 20.10
CA MET A 1 -16.20 -23.35 19.19
C MET A 1 -15.12 -24.06 18.37
N PRO A 2 -15.29 -24.26 17.06
CA PRO A 2 -14.22 -24.74 16.20
C PRO A 2 -13.33 -23.53 15.85
N GLY A 3 -12.44 -23.14 16.76
CA GLY A 3 -11.82 -21.81 16.72
C GLY A 3 -10.29 -21.78 16.83
N ARG A 4 -9.62 -22.94 16.88
CA ARG A 4 -8.16 -22.98 17.02
C ARG A 4 -7.52 -23.65 15.80
N CYS A 5 -6.67 -22.90 15.10
CA CYS A 5 -5.76 -23.43 14.09
C CYS A 5 -4.88 -24.52 14.77
N PRO A 6 -4.89 -25.77 14.27
CA PRO A 6 -4.03 -26.84 14.79
C PRO A 6 -2.54 -26.46 14.77
N PRO A 7 -1.72 -26.91 15.74
CA PRO A 7 -0.29 -26.60 15.76
C PRO A 7 0.47 -26.98 14.48
N THR A 8 0.05 -28.08 13.83
CA THR A 8 0.62 -28.54 12.56
C THR A 8 0.42 -27.51 11.45
N GLN A 9 -0.78 -26.94 11.33
CA GLN A 9 -1.10 -25.90 10.34
C GLN A 9 -0.32 -24.60 10.61
N LYS A 10 -0.07 -24.25 11.88
CA LYS A 10 0.77 -23.10 12.22
C LYS A 10 2.20 -23.27 11.70
N ASN A 11 2.80 -24.45 11.92
CA ASN A 11 4.18 -24.71 11.50
C ASN A 11 4.30 -24.71 9.98
N GLU A 12 3.37 -25.36 9.29
CA GLU A 12 3.29 -25.34 7.82
C GLU A 12 3.16 -23.91 7.28
N ALA A 13 2.30 -23.08 7.89
CA ALA A 13 2.13 -21.69 7.49
C ALA A 13 3.42 -20.87 7.68
N LEU A 14 4.21 -21.11 8.72
CA LEU A 14 5.50 -20.44 8.94
C LEU A 14 6.53 -20.86 7.88
N VAL A 15 6.56 -22.14 7.50
CA VAL A 15 7.42 -22.64 6.41
C VAL A 15 7.04 -21.96 5.10
N ASN A 16 5.74 -21.98 4.74
CA ASN A 16 5.24 -21.37 3.50
C ASN A 16 5.48 -19.85 3.46
N LYS A 17 5.29 -19.15 4.58
CA LYS A 17 5.64 -17.72 4.71
C LYS A 17 7.13 -17.51 4.43
N THR A 18 7.99 -18.34 4.99
CA THR A 18 9.46 -18.20 4.84
C THR A 18 9.88 -18.42 3.39
N ILE A 19 9.27 -19.39 2.70
CA ILE A 19 9.49 -19.60 1.25
C ILE A 19 9.13 -18.34 0.46
N PHE A 20 7.94 -17.76 0.70
CA PHE A 20 7.52 -16.54 0.05
C PHE A 20 8.43 -15.35 0.37
N MET A 21 8.83 -15.20 1.63
CA MET A 21 9.72 -14.14 2.10
C MET A 21 11.05 -14.15 1.35
N ASN A 22 11.68 -15.32 1.25
CA ASN A 22 12.96 -15.46 0.55
C ASN A 22 12.80 -15.20 -0.95
N TRP A 23 11.80 -15.80 -1.58
CA TRP A 23 11.52 -15.58 -2.99
C TRP A 23 11.30 -14.10 -3.32
N PHE A 24 10.53 -13.38 -2.51
CA PHE A 24 10.28 -11.96 -2.76
C PHE A 24 11.55 -11.10 -2.61
N ALA A 25 12.35 -11.35 -1.57
CA ALA A 25 13.61 -10.65 -1.35
C ALA A 25 14.63 -10.91 -2.47
N GLU A 26 14.71 -12.14 -2.97
CA GLU A 26 15.64 -12.52 -4.04
C GLU A 26 15.23 -11.99 -5.43
N ASN A 27 13.94 -11.76 -5.67
CA ASN A 27 13.44 -11.46 -7.02
C ASN A 27 12.94 -10.01 -7.21
N PHE A 28 12.55 -9.29 -6.15
CA PHE A 28 11.87 -7.99 -6.29
C PHE A 28 12.55 -6.85 -5.54
N VAL A 29 13.07 -7.08 -4.33
CA VAL A 29 13.66 -6.05 -3.46
C VAL A 29 14.96 -6.55 -2.83
N GLN A 30 15.95 -6.75 -3.69
CA GLN A 30 17.28 -7.20 -3.27
C GLN A 30 17.98 -6.10 -2.46
N THR A 31 18.79 -6.52 -1.49
CA THR A 31 19.62 -5.59 -0.70
C THR A 31 20.90 -5.24 -1.44
N ASP A 32 21.27 -3.97 -1.40
CA ASP A 32 22.50 -3.46 -2.00
C ASP A 32 23.37 -2.76 -0.94
N PRO A 33 24.70 -2.98 -0.87
CA PRO A 33 25.54 -2.39 0.17
C PRO A 33 25.61 -0.85 0.17
N ASP A 34 25.45 -0.22 -0.99
CA ASP A 34 25.61 1.23 -1.14
C ASP A 34 24.27 1.97 -0.98
N SER A 35 23.20 1.42 -1.55
CA SER A 35 21.86 2.00 -1.56
C SER A 35 20.87 1.39 -0.55
N CYS A 36 21.29 0.37 0.20
CA CYS A 36 20.46 -0.50 1.06
C CYS A 36 19.45 -1.36 0.29
N SER A 37 18.69 -0.78 -0.64
CA SER A 37 17.68 -1.46 -1.46
C SER A 37 17.95 -1.19 -2.94
N GLU A 38 18.27 -2.24 -3.71
CA GLU A 38 18.57 -2.13 -5.15
C GLU A 38 17.36 -1.64 -5.96
N SER A 39 16.17 -1.98 -5.49
CA SER A 39 14.90 -1.70 -6.16
C SER A 39 13.81 -1.32 -5.17
N ILE A 40 12.77 -0.68 -5.70
CA ILE A 40 11.55 -0.35 -4.96
C ILE A 40 10.38 -0.96 -5.71
N PHE A 41 9.60 -1.78 -5.02
CA PHE A 41 8.41 -2.40 -5.57
C PHE A 41 7.20 -1.48 -5.34
N LEU A 42 6.48 -1.16 -6.41
CA LEU A 42 5.32 -0.26 -6.39
C LEU A 42 4.04 -1.01 -6.73
N TYR A 43 2.97 -0.72 -6.01
CA TYR A 43 1.63 -1.16 -6.39
C TYR A 43 0.54 -0.15 -6.02
N PRO A 44 -0.57 -0.06 -6.77
CA PRO A 44 -1.69 0.80 -6.42
C PRO A 44 -2.41 0.30 -5.17
N GLN A 45 -2.48 1.15 -4.14
CA GLN A 45 -3.25 0.90 -2.93
C GLN A 45 -4.68 1.47 -3.06
N SER A 46 -4.85 2.56 -3.82
CA SER A 46 -6.14 3.13 -4.20
C SER A 46 -6.03 3.73 -5.60
N SER A 47 -7.02 3.43 -6.45
CA SER A 47 -7.15 4.00 -7.80
C SER A 47 -8.26 5.06 -7.89
N GLY A 48 -8.80 5.52 -6.75
CA GLY A 48 -9.85 6.54 -6.71
C GLY A 48 -11.27 6.00 -6.96
N THR A 49 -11.53 4.72 -6.67
CA THR A 49 -12.87 4.13 -6.81
C THR A 49 -13.78 4.53 -5.66
N THR A 50 -15.02 4.89 -5.96
CA THR A 50 -16.04 5.24 -4.96
C THR A 50 -16.43 4.03 -4.11
N ASN A 51 -16.53 4.23 -2.80
CA ASN A 51 -17.08 3.24 -1.88
C ASN A 51 -18.09 3.93 -0.95
N TYR A 52 -19.36 3.88 -1.35
CA TYR A 52 -20.42 4.60 -0.67
C TYR A 52 -20.93 3.82 0.55
N ARG A 53 -20.97 4.48 1.71
CA ARG A 53 -21.42 3.88 2.97
C ARG A 53 -22.91 3.49 2.98
N ASN A 54 -23.73 4.06 2.09
CA ASN A 54 -25.16 3.72 1.95
C ASN A 54 -25.41 2.54 0.98
N GLN A 55 -24.36 1.88 0.49
CA GLN A 55 -24.49 0.67 -0.32
C GLN A 55 -24.17 -0.56 0.51
N TYR A 56 -25.07 -1.54 0.50
CA TYR A 56 -24.81 -2.85 1.09
C TYR A 56 -24.00 -3.69 0.12
N GLY A 57 -22.86 -4.19 0.58
CA GLY A 57 -22.07 -5.17 -0.14
C GLY A 57 -22.76 -6.54 -0.20
N PRO A 58 -22.22 -7.48 -0.99
CA PRO A 58 -22.69 -8.86 -0.98
C PRO A 58 -22.52 -9.52 0.39
N ALA A 59 -23.23 -10.62 0.62
CA ALA A 59 -23.04 -11.42 1.83
C ALA A 59 -21.56 -11.82 1.97
N PRO A 60 -20.99 -11.82 3.20
CA PRO A 60 -19.60 -12.22 3.41
C PRO A 60 -19.35 -13.63 2.86
N THR A 61 -18.31 -13.77 2.04
CA THR A 61 -17.80 -15.06 1.59
C THR A 61 -16.51 -15.39 2.35
N PRO A 62 -16.10 -16.67 2.42
CA PRO A 62 -14.78 -17.01 2.95
C PRO A 62 -13.71 -16.17 2.22
N PRO A 63 -12.81 -15.48 2.93
CA PRO A 63 -11.81 -14.65 2.30
C PRO A 63 -10.85 -15.56 1.53
N PHE A 64 -10.97 -15.57 0.21
CA PHE A 64 -9.98 -16.13 -0.69
C PHE A 64 -9.13 -14.98 -1.21
N GLY A 65 -7.81 -15.16 -1.21
CA GLY A 65 -6.94 -14.31 -2.00
C GLY A 65 -5.76 -13.75 -1.23
N PHE A 66 -4.59 -14.09 -1.75
CA PHE A 66 -3.41 -13.25 -1.63
C PHE A 66 -3.67 -11.94 -2.40
N SER A 67 -3.22 -10.81 -1.86
CA SER A 67 -3.24 -9.51 -2.54
C SER A 67 -1.93 -8.78 -2.30
N ALA A 68 -1.65 -7.75 -3.11
CA ALA A 68 -0.42 -6.97 -2.98
C ALA A 68 -0.22 -6.40 -1.56
N GLY A 69 -1.30 -5.97 -0.90
CA GLY A 69 -1.28 -5.51 0.50
C GLY A 69 -1.02 -6.60 1.55
N ARG A 70 -0.68 -7.82 1.15
CA ARG A 70 -0.16 -8.89 2.02
C ARG A 70 1.32 -9.18 1.77
N ILE A 71 1.90 -8.67 0.69
CA ILE A 71 3.30 -8.91 0.31
C ILE A 71 4.22 -8.49 1.44
N ALA A 72 4.23 -7.21 1.83
CA ALA A 72 5.16 -6.69 2.81
C ALA A 72 5.03 -7.36 4.19
N VAL A 73 3.80 -7.64 4.62
CA VAL A 73 3.52 -8.34 5.87
C VAL A 73 4.12 -9.75 5.89
N LEU A 74 4.04 -10.47 4.77
CA LEU A 74 4.56 -11.83 4.65
C LEU A 74 6.07 -11.85 4.39
N ALA A 75 6.58 -10.91 3.58
CA ALA A 75 7.99 -10.73 3.25
C ALA A 75 8.80 -10.03 4.35
N GLN A 76 8.13 -9.48 5.38
CA GLN A 76 8.78 -8.72 6.45
C GLN A 76 9.59 -7.52 5.93
N THR A 77 9.05 -6.84 4.91
CA THR A 77 9.65 -5.65 4.31
C THR A 77 8.88 -4.40 4.73
N PRO A 78 9.50 -3.21 4.67
CA PRO A 78 8.79 -1.95 4.84
C PRO A 78 7.78 -1.69 3.71
N ASP A 79 6.64 -1.08 4.03
CA ASP A 79 5.61 -0.65 3.07
C ASP A 79 5.03 0.68 3.53
N MET A 80 5.17 1.71 2.70
CA MET A 80 4.62 3.03 2.95
C MET A 80 3.66 3.43 1.82
N VAL A 81 2.46 3.85 2.20
CA VAL A 81 1.43 4.30 1.26
C VAL A 81 1.50 5.82 1.15
N VAL A 82 1.75 6.33 -0.05
CA VAL A 82 1.84 7.77 -0.32
C VAL A 82 0.80 8.19 -1.36
N PRO A 83 0.00 9.24 -1.09
CA PRO A 83 -0.86 9.84 -2.10
C PRO A 83 -0.05 10.54 -3.19
N ILE A 84 -0.34 10.19 -4.43
CA ILE A 84 0.33 10.74 -5.63
C ILE A 84 -0.59 11.62 -6.46
N GLY A 85 -1.87 11.67 -6.13
CA GLY A 85 -2.89 12.30 -6.95
C GLY A 85 -4.27 12.19 -6.32
N GLU A 86 -5.22 12.90 -6.90
CA GLU A 86 -6.63 12.75 -6.58
C GLU A 86 -7.47 12.68 -7.84
N LEU A 87 -8.56 11.91 -7.78
CA LEU A 87 -9.49 11.71 -8.88
C LEU A 87 -10.82 12.39 -8.56
N ALA A 88 -11.23 13.31 -9.42
CA ALA A 88 -12.54 13.94 -9.34
C ALA A 88 -13.65 12.93 -9.70
N TYR A 89 -14.72 12.90 -8.93
CA TYR A 89 -15.90 12.08 -9.20
C TYR A 89 -17.17 12.86 -8.88
N ASN A 90 -18.27 12.53 -9.56
CA ASN A 90 -19.57 13.10 -9.25
C ASN A 90 -20.25 12.26 -8.16
N SER A 91 -20.46 12.86 -6.99
CA SER A 91 -21.06 12.19 -5.85
C SER A 91 -22.56 12.00 -6.05
N THR A 92 -23.04 10.78 -5.90
CA THR A 92 -24.49 10.47 -5.96
C THR A 92 -25.23 10.85 -4.68
N VAL A 93 -24.52 11.19 -3.61
CA VAL A 93 -25.08 11.55 -2.31
C VAL A 93 -25.24 13.06 -2.18
N THR A 94 -24.19 13.81 -2.49
CA THR A 94 -24.18 15.28 -2.37
C THR A 94 -24.55 15.99 -3.67
N ASN A 95 -24.53 15.26 -4.81
CA ASN A 95 -24.75 15.80 -6.15
C ASN A 95 -23.74 16.89 -6.54
N THR A 96 -22.55 16.84 -5.96
CA THR A 96 -21.42 17.74 -6.27
C THR A 96 -20.20 16.93 -6.69
N THR A 97 -19.25 17.57 -7.37
CA THR A 97 -17.94 16.97 -7.63
C THR A 97 -17.12 16.90 -6.35
N GLU A 98 -16.64 15.71 -6.03
CA GLU A 98 -15.78 15.41 -4.89
C GLU A 98 -14.49 14.73 -5.38
N TYR A 99 -13.51 14.54 -4.50
CA TYR A 99 -12.18 14.05 -4.86
C TYR A 99 -11.79 12.85 -4.02
N LEU A 100 -11.26 11.81 -4.67
CA LEU A 100 -10.79 10.58 -4.01
C LEU A 100 -9.28 10.44 -4.16
N PRO A 101 -8.59 9.91 -3.13
CA PRO A 101 -7.16 9.73 -3.18
C PRO A 101 -6.73 8.62 -4.13
N VAL A 102 -5.72 8.91 -4.94
CA VAL A 102 -4.94 7.93 -5.70
C VAL A 102 -3.61 7.75 -4.96
N THR A 103 -3.36 6.52 -4.51
CA THR A 103 -2.23 6.23 -3.62
C THR A 103 -1.43 5.03 -4.11
N LEU A 104 -0.11 5.12 -4.03
CA LEU A 104 0.81 4.02 -4.30
C LEU A 104 1.41 3.52 -2.98
N SER A 105 1.59 2.21 -2.88
CA SER A 105 2.46 1.57 -1.88
C SER A 105 3.87 1.46 -2.43
N PHE A 106 4.84 1.72 -1.56
CA PHE A 106 6.27 1.65 -1.84
C PHE A 106 6.91 0.64 -0.89
N ILE A 107 7.46 -0.44 -1.45
CA ILE A 107 8.14 -1.49 -0.69
C ILE A 107 9.63 -1.45 -1.04
N ALA A 108 10.46 -1.37 -0.01
CA ALA A 108 11.92 -1.51 -0.12
C ALA A 108 12.38 -2.85 0.48
N ALA A 109 13.68 -3.14 0.36
CA ALA A 109 14.29 -4.30 1.00
C ALA A 109 14.12 -4.27 2.52
N LYS A 110 14.17 -5.45 3.14
CA LYS A 110 13.99 -5.61 4.58
C LYS A 110 15.04 -4.78 5.34
N ASN A 111 14.60 -4.05 6.36
CA ASN A 111 15.40 -3.14 7.19
C ASN A 111 15.95 -1.89 6.45
N CYS A 112 15.41 -1.54 5.27
CA CYS A 112 15.80 -0.35 4.50
C CYS A 112 14.74 0.76 4.52
N ASP A 113 13.95 0.88 5.58
CA ASP A 113 12.87 1.87 5.72
C ASP A 113 13.32 3.32 5.44
N LEU A 114 14.56 3.67 5.79
CA LEU A 114 15.12 5.01 5.59
C LEU A 114 15.23 5.41 4.12
N VAL A 115 15.47 4.45 3.22
CA VAL A 115 15.49 4.69 1.76
C VAL A 115 14.16 5.26 1.27
N LEU A 116 13.04 4.82 1.86
CA LEU A 116 11.71 5.33 1.50
C LEU A 116 11.54 6.77 1.95
N PHE A 117 12.01 7.15 3.14
CA PHE A 117 11.96 8.53 3.60
C PHE A 117 12.79 9.48 2.72
N ASP A 118 14.00 9.06 2.36
CA ASP A 118 14.89 9.84 1.48
C ASP A 118 14.26 9.98 0.07
N LEU A 119 13.67 8.90 -0.45
CA LEU A 119 12.91 8.95 -1.71
C LEU A 119 11.76 9.96 -1.62
N PHE A 120 10.95 9.93 -0.56
CA PHE A 120 9.80 10.83 -0.45
C PHE A 120 10.23 12.29 -0.30
N ALA A 121 11.32 12.56 0.41
CA ALA A 121 11.91 13.90 0.45
C ALA A 121 12.31 14.36 -0.97
N ALA A 122 13.04 13.52 -1.72
CA ALA A 122 13.46 13.83 -3.08
C ALA A 122 12.27 14.01 -4.05
N LEU A 123 11.21 13.19 -3.93
CA LEU A 123 10.00 13.33 -4.73
C LEU A 123 9.24 14.61 -4.39
N GLN A 124 9.25 15.03 -3.13
CA GLN A 124 8.65 16.29 -2.70
C GLN A 124 9.44 17.49 -3.24
N ASP A 125 10.77 17.46 -3.13
CA ASP A 125 11.65 18.51 -3.66
C ASP A 125 11.54 18.62 -5.19
N ALA A 126 11.33 17.50 -5.87
CA ALA A 126 11.06 17.45 -7.31
C ALA A 126 9.63 17.88 -7.70
N GLY A 127 8.75 18.15 -6.72
CA GLY A 127 7.34 18.52 -6.96
C GLY A 127 6.48 17.38 -7.49
N ILE A 128 6.91 16.12 -7.36
CA ILE A 128 6.17 14.94 -7.81
C ILE A 128 5.08 14.56 -6.79
N ILE A 129 5.40 14.66 -5.50
CA ILE A 129 4.43 14.53 -4.41
C ILE A 129 4.40 15.81 -3.59
N GLN A 130 3.32 16.00 -2.83
CA GLN A 130 3.17 17.19 -2.00
C GLN A 130 2.49 16.84 -0.66
N PRO A 131 2.76 17.60 0.41
CA PRO A 131 2.13 17.37 1.70
C PRO A 131 0.61 17.43 1.62
N VAL A 132 -0.05 16.43 2.20
CA VAL A 132 -1.52 16.41 2.27
C VAL A 132 -2.04 17.48 3.22
N LYS A 133 -3.22 18.01 2.90
CA LYS A 133 -3.95 19.01 3.68
C LYS A 133 -5.26 18.43 4.20
N VAL A 134 -5.84 19.12 5.17
CA VAL A 134 -7.20 18.83 5.65
C VAL A 134 -8.23 19.47 4.71
N GLY A 135 -9.42 18.88 4.64
CA GLY A 135 -10.54 19.41 3.86
C GLY A 135 -11.01 18.45 2.76
N PRO A 136 -11.79 18.95 1.78
CA PRO A 136 -12.41 18.12 0.74
C PRO A 136 -11.44 17.70 -0.38
N ARG A 137 -10.23 18.29 -0.43
CA ARG A 137 -9.16 17.93 -1.36
C ARG A 137 -7.91 17.60 -0.59
N MET A 138 -7.13 16.63 -1.09
CA MET A 138 -5.86 16.27 -0.46
C MET A 138 -4.80 17.36 -0.61
N TYR A 139 -4.90 18.10 -1.70
CA TYR A 139 -3.97 19.15 -2.04
C TYR A 139 -4.71 20.49 -2.00
N GLY A 140 -4.10 21.46 -1.32
CA GLY A 140 -4.69 22.80 -1.20
C GLY A 140 -4.93 23.44 -2.57
N THR A 141 -5.82 24.42 -2.63
CA THR A 141 -6.05 25.21 -3.86
C THR A 141 -5.01 26.29 -4.08
N GLU A 142 -3.99 26.37 -3.22
CA GLU A 142 -2.86 27.29 -3.40
C GLU A 142 -1.80 26.58 -4.24
N SER A 143 -1.55 27.11 -5.44
CA SER A 143 -0.37 26.73 -6.23
C SER A 143 0.91 27.04 -5.43
N PRO A 144 2.01 26.30 -5.69
CA PRO A 144 3.35 26.76 -5.34
C PRO A 144 3.64 28.16 -5.89
#